data_AF-A0A7C6ZHC9-F1
#
_entry.id   AF-A0A7C6ZHC9-F1
#
_cell.length_a   1.000
_cell.length_b   1.000
_cell.length_c   1.000
_cell.angle_alpha   90.00
_cell.angle_beta   90.00
_cell.angle_gamma   90.00
#
_symmetry.space_group_name_H-M   'P 1'
#
loop_
_entity.id
_entity.type
_entity.pdbx_description
1 polymer ?
#
loop_
_entity_poly.entity_id
_entity_poly.type
_entity_poly.pdbx_seq_one_letter_code
_entity_poly.pdbx_strand_id
1 'polypeptide(L)'
;MEVFRDLDLAIQELYGGSNLVRVENETLPPHEESLPSCKDPCINPTTVKRPDLVIVRNGNVLAKRSGEGVRPLMEIVSTESDILSGSVMADRIVGTAVAMIAVHFQVAGVYGDVMSQGAVRLLAERNIPYRYASLTDYVKNRQGTGMCPIEEMASRSETVEELISNLQVFLGMKD
;
A
#
# COMPACT_ATOMS: atom_id res chain seq x y z
N MET A 1 -3.41 -9.31 -17.29
CA MET A 1 -3.10 -10.58 -16.60
C MET A 1 -1.82 -10.46 -15.79
N GLU A 2 -0.77 -9.82 -16.32
CA GLU A 2 0.51 -9.64 -15.63
C GLU A 2 0.43 -8.75 -14.37
N VAL A 3 -0.27 -7.62 -14.43
CA VAL A 3 -0.47 -6.72 -13.27
C VAL A 3 -1.03 -7.45 -12.04
N PHE A 4 -2.01 -8.35 -12.21
CA PHE A 4 -2.59 -9.08 -11.09
C PHE A 4 -1.63 -10.11 -10.50
N ARG A 5 -0.78 -10.73 -11.33
CA ARG A 5 0.28 -11.64 -10.84
C ARG A 5 1.33 -10.88 -10.04
N ASP A 6 1.70 -9.70 -10.53
CA ASP A 6 2.63 -8.83 -9.81
C ASP A 6 2.01 -8.33 -8.49
N LEU A 7 0.69 -8.03 -8.46
CA LEU A 7 -0.02 -7.68 -7.23
C LEU A 7 -0.03 -8.84 -6.24
N ASP A 8 -0.31 -10.06 -6.69
CA ASP A 8 -0.27 -11.26 -5.85
C ASP A 8 1.13 -11.46 -5.22
N LEU A 9 2.18 -11.28 -6.02
CA LEU A 9 3.56 -11.34 -5.53
C LEU A 9 3.86 -10.21 -4.54
N ALA A 10 3.47 -8.97 -4.84
CA ALA A 10 3.69 -7.83 -3.95
C ALA A 10 2.99 -8.04 -2.59
N ILE A 11 1.77 -8.58 -2.59
CA ILE A 11 1.02 -8.94 -1.38
C ILE A 11 1.75 -10.04 -0.60
N GLN A 12 2.16 -11.13 -1.26
CA GLN A 12 2.91 -12.22 -0.61
C GLN A 12 4.18 -11.70 0.09
N GLU A 13 4.90 -10.82 -0.57
CA GLU A 13 6.13 -10.22 -0.05
C GLU A 13 5.86 -9.20 1.08
N LEU A 14 4.73 -8.48 1.02
CA LEU A 14 4.27 -7.60 2.10
C LEU A 14 4.01 -8.40 3.39
N TYR A 15 3.43 -9.58 3.26
CA TYR A 15 3.17 -10.49 4.38
C TYR A 15 4.38 -11.34 4.79
N GLY A 16 5.55 -11.16 4.16
CA GLY A 16 6.82 -11.73 4.59
C GLY A 16 7.33 -12.94 3.81
N GLY A 17 6.72 -13.29 2.67
CA GLY A 17 7.22 -14.31 1.74
C GLY A 17 7.25 -15.74 2.30
N SER A 18 6.45 -16.65 1.73
CA SER A 18 6.60 -18.11 1.82
C SER A 18 6.93 -18.70 3.20
N ASN A 19 6.18 -18.33 4.23
CA ASN A 19 5.92 -19.22 5.38
C ASN A 19 4.46 -19.18 5.84
N LEU A 20 3.57 -18.62 5.01
CA LEU A 20 2.14 -18.89 5.12
C LEU A 20 1.93 -20.26 4.49
N VAL A 21 1.73 -21.26 5.37
CA VAL A 21 1.26 -22.59 5.02
C VAL A 21 0.13 -22.44 3.99
N ARG A 22 0.30 -23.07 2.82
CA ARG A 22 -0.76 -23.26 1.83
C ARG A 22 -1.98 -23.82 2.56
N VAL A 23 -3.02 -23.01 2.73
CA VAL A 23 -4.38 -23.56 2.79
C VAL A 23 -4.76 -23.76 1.33
N GLU A 24 -4.65 -25.00 0.87
CA GLU A 24 -5.06 -25.36 -0.48
C GLU A 24 -6.57 -25.12 -0.63
N ASN A 25 -6.92 -24.40 -1.70
CA ASN A 25 -8.20 -24.38 -2.41
C ASN A 25 -9.47 -24.21 -1.59
N GLU A 26 -10.13 -23.07 -1.76
CA GLU A 26 -11.56 -23.05 -2.14
C GLU A 26 -11.92 -21.66 -2.70
N THR A 27 -12.55 -21.67 -3.86
CA THR A 27 -13.19 -20.53 -4.51
C THR A 27 -14.08 -19.77 -3.52
N LEU A 28 -13.87 -18.46 -3.35
CA LEU A 28 -14.78 -17.61 -2.56
C LEU A 28 -15.92 -17.09 -3.45
N PRO A 29 -17.20 -17.42 -3.17
CA PRO A 29 -18.33 -16.57 -3.51
C PRO A 29 -18.70 -15.66 -2.32
N PRO A 30 -19.57 -14.65 -2.53
CA PRO A 30 -19.68 -13.48 -1.66
C PRO A 30 -20.68 -13.68 -0.51
N HIS A 31 -20.52 -12.82 0.50
CA HIS A 31 -21.37 -12.56 1.67
C HIS A 31 -21.01 -13.30 2.96
N GLU A 32 -20.81 -12.45 3.98
CA GLU A 32 -20.76 -12.69 5.42
C GLU A 32 -21.19 -14.08 5.88
N GLU A 33 -20.26 -14.83 6.46
CA GLU A 33 -20.54 -15.72 7.58
C GLU A 33 -19.26 -15.97 8.41
N SER A 34 -19.38 -15.69 9.71
CA SER A 34 -18.50 -16.02 10.84
C SER A 34 -17.21 -16.82 10.57
N LEU A 35 -16.07 -16.19 10.85
CA LEU A 35 -14.76 -16.84 10.98
C LEU A 35 -14.82 -18.02 11.98
N PRO A 36 -14.24 -19.20 11.65
CA PRO A 36 -14.16 -20.31 12.60
C PRO A 36 -13.21 -19.96 13.75
N SER A 37 -13.67 -20.20 14.98
CA SER A 37 -12.86 -20.14 16.20
C SER A 37 -11.83 -21.28 16.18
N CYS A 38 -10.65 -21.02 15.61
CA CYS A 38 -9.51 -21.90 15.80
C CYS A 38 -9.08 -21.85 17.28
N LYS A 39 -9.25 -22.99 17.97
CA LYS A 39 -8.75 -23.27 19.32
C LYS A 39 -7.40 -24.01 19.28
N ASP A 40 -6.45 -23.52 18.48
CA ASP A 40 -5.08 -24.05 18.49
C ASP A 40 -4.09 -22.90 18.74
N PRO A 41 -3.39 -22.87 19.89
CA PRO A 41 -2.29 -21.95 20.10
C PRO A 41 -1.01 -22.58 19.54
N CYS A 42 -0.38 -21.93 18.56
CA CYS A 42 1.09 -21.85 18.39
C CYS A 42 1.43 -21.32 16.97
N ILE A 43 1.24 -20.02 16.74
CA ILE A 43 2.15 -19.30 15.83
C ILE A 43 3.12 -18.54 16.74
N ASN A 44 4.37 -19.00 16.78
CA ASN A 44 5.46 -18.16 17.29
C ASN A 44 5.40 -16.84 16.50
N PRO A 45 5.30 -15.66 17.16
CA PRO A 45 5.39 -14.40 16.44
C PRO A 45 6.76 -14.36 15.76
N THR A 46 6.75 -14.51 14.44
CA THR A 46 7.95 -14.58 13.61
C THR A 46 8.70 -13.27 13.82
N THR A 47 9.97 -13.36 14.26
CA THR A 47 10.90 -12.22 14.45
C THR A 47 11.27 -11.51 13.14
N VAL A 48 10.59 -11.82 12.05
CA VAL A 48 10.84 -11.29 10.72
C VAL A 48 10.04 -9.98 10.59
N LYS A 49 10.77 -8.86 10.60
CA LYS A 49 10.19 -7.54 10.34
C LYS A 49 9.62 -7.52 8.92
N ARG A 50 8.30 -7.38 8.82
CA ARG A 50 7.61 -7.23 7.54
C ARG A 50 7.91 -5.86 6.91
N PRO A 51 7.99 -5.78 5.57
CA PRO A 51 8.03 -4.49 4.90
C PRO A 51 6.70 -3.76 5.07
N ASP A 52 6.74 -2.43 5.00
CA ASP A 52 5.54 -1.59 4.96
C ASP A 52 5.18 -1.22 3.50
N LEU A 53 6.16 -1.31 2.59
CA LEU A 53 6.02 -1.05 1.16
C LEU A 53 6.82 -2.07 0.33
N VAL A 54 6.21 -2.60 -0.73
CA VAL A 54 6.83 -3.48 -1.71
C VAL A 54 6.52 -3.00 -3.12
N ILE A 55 7.53 -2.95 -3.99
CA ILE A 55 7.42 -2.61 -5.41
C ILE A 55 7.81 -3.83 -6.24
N VAL A 56 6.92 -4.24 -7.17
CA VAL A 56 7.13 -5.39 -8.06
C VAL A 56 6.93 -4.99 -9.51
N ARG A 57 7.74 -5.52 -10.42
CA ARG A 57 7.51 -5.39 -11.86
C ARG A 57 7.98 -6.64 -12.59
N ASN A 58 7.14 -7.16 -13.49
CA ASN A 58 7.47 -8.32 -14.33
C ASN A 58 7.92 -9.53 -13.49
N GLY A 59 7.23 -9.80 -12.37
CA GLY A 59 7.55 -10.88 -11.45
C GLY A 59 8.80 -10.68 -10.59
N ASN A 60 9.43 -9.51 -10.62
CA ASN A 60 10.62 -9.20 -9.82
C ASN A 60 10.32 -8.18 -8.73
N VAL A 61 10.77 -8.45 -7.51
CA VAL A 61 10.72 -7.47 -6.41
C VAL A 61 11.82 -6.45 -6.64
N LEU A 62 11.44 -5.21 -6.96
CA LEU A 62 12.37 -4.11 -7.19
C LEU A 62 12.79 -3.44 -5.89
N ALA A 63 11.86 -3.29 -4.95
CA ALA A 63 12.14 -2.67 -3.65
C ALA A 63 11.26 -3.24 -2.54
N LYS A 64 11.83 -3.27 -1.33
CA LYS A 64 11.12 -3.41 -0.06
C LYS A 64 11.59 -2.29 0.87
N ARG A 65 10.66 -1.66 1.58
CA ARG A 65 10.97 -0.64 2.58
C ARG A 65 10.12 -0.87 3.82
N SER A 66 10.68 -0.56 4.98
CA SER A 66 9.95 -0.51 6.24
C SER A 66 10.12 0.87 6.85
N GLY A 67 9.05 1.43 7.40
CA GLY A 67 9.06 2.77 7.97
C GLY A 67 7.66 3.24 8.30
N GLU A 68 7.57 4.39 8.94
CA GLU A 68 6.28 4.94 9.36
C GLU A 68 5.67 5.85 8.29
N GLY A 69 4.35 5.72 8.10
CA GLY A 69 3.58 6.57 7.19
C GLY A 69 4.06 6.47 5.74
N VAL A 70 4.10 7.60 5.05
CA VAL A 70 4.48 7.66 3.63
C VAL A 70 6.00 7.69 3.39
N ARG A 71 6.82 7.70 4.46
CA ARG A 71 8.29 7.78 4.34
C ARG A 71 8.88 6.68 3.42
N PRO A 72 8.51 5.40 3.55
CA PRO A 72 9.00 4.34 2.65
C PRO A 72 8.84 4.66 1.16
N LEU A 73 7.69 5.25 0.79
CA LEU A 73 7.40 5.65 -0.58
C LEU A 73 8.22 6.90 -0.98
N MET A 74 8.31 7.88 -0.09
CA MET A 74 9.06 9.12 -0.37
C MET A 74 10.56 8.87 -0.54
N GLU A 75 11.12 7.89 0.16
CA GLU A 75 12.51 7.46 -0.06
C GLU A 75 12.70 6.98 -1.51
N ILE A 76 11.82 6.12 -2.01
CA ILE A 76 11.85 5.64 -3.40
C ILE A 76 11.69 6.80 -4.38
N VAL A 77 10.72 7.70 -4.14
CA VAL A 77 10.50 8.89 -4.98
C VAL A 77 11.76 9.76 -5.07
N SER A 78 12.50 9.90 -3.96
CA SER A 78 13.70 10.73 -3.90
C SER A 78 14.96 10.07 -4.47
N THR A 79 15.09 8.74 -4.41
CA THR A 79 16.35 8.06 -4.78
C THR A 79 16.30 7.23 -6.06
N GLU A 80 15.15 6.67 -6.40
CA GLU A 80 15.02 5.64 -7.47
C GLU A 80 13.62 5.65 -8.10
N SER A 81 13.07 6.83 -8.40
CA SER A 81 11.69 6.97 -8.91
C SER A 81 11.41 6.26 -10.24
N ASP A 82 12.44 5.90 -11.01
CA ASP A 82 12.37 5.11 -12.23
C ASP A 82 11.78 3.69 -12.00
N ILE A 83 11.88 3.16 -10.78
CA ILE A 83 11.29 1.86 -10.42
C ILE A 83 9.76 1.92 -10.22
N LEU A 84 9.12 3.08 -10.31
CA LEU A 84 7.67 3.23 -10.12
C LEU A 84 6.86 3.07 -11.42
N SER A 85 7.37 3.55 -12.56
CA SER A 85 6.59 3.51 -13.82
C SER A 85 6.33 2.09 -14.32
N GLY A 86 5.07 1.70 -14.39
CA GLY A 86 4.66 0.36 -14.81
C GLY A 86 4.92 -0.75 -13.78
N SER A 87 5.37 -0.43 -12.57
CA SER A 87 5.41 -1.40 -11.46
C SER A 87 4.06 -1.49 -10.77
N VAL A 88 3.87 -2.48 -9.90
CA VAL A 88 2.80 -2.50 -8.92
C VAL A 88 3.35 -2.23 -7.53
N MET A 89 2.51 -1.69 -6.67
CA MET A 89 2.84 -1.30 -5.31
C MET A 89 1.95 -2.03 -4.32
N ALA A 90 2.51 -2.61 -3.28
CA ALA A 90 1.76 -3.06 -2.11
C ALA A 90 2.23 -2.27 -0.88
N ASP A 91 1.31 -1.57 -0.24
CA ASP A 91 1.54 -0.79 0.98
C ASP A 91 0.56 -1.26 2.07
N ARG A 92 0.90 -1.06 3.34
CA ARG A 92 -0.03 -1.34 4.44
C ARG A 92 -1.15 -0.31 4.52
N ILE A 93 -0.88 0.95 4.20
CA ILE A 93 -1.89 2.02 4.29
C ILE A 93 -1.84 2.87 3.02
N VAL A 94 -2.83 2.65 2.15
CA VAL A 94 -3.00 3.43 0.92
C VAL A 94 -4.05 4.52 1.13
N GLY A 95 -3.56 5.69 1.52
CA GLY A 95 -4.35 6.92 1.56
C GLY A 95 -4.37 7.67 0.23
N THR A 96 -5.09 8.79 0.19
CA THR A 96 -5.20 9.65 -1.00
C THR A 96 -3.82 10.13 -1.46
N ALA A 97 -2.92 10.46 -0.51
CA ALA A 97 -1.55 10.88 -0.83
C ALA A 97 -0.77 9.80 -1.59
N VAL A 98 -0.82 8.56 -1.12
CA VAL A 98 -0.14 7.41 -1.74
C VAL A 98 -0.71 7.16 -3.14
N ALA A 99 -2.05 7.22 -3.29
CA ALA A 99 -2.70 7.05 -4.58
C ALA A 99 -2.32 8.17 -5.58
N MET A 100 -2.22 9.43 -5.14
CA MET A 100 -1.79 10.55 -5.98
C MET A 100 -0.37 10.34 -6.52
N ILE A 101 0.56 9.91 -5.65
CA ILE A 101 1.93 9.60 -6.03
C ILE A 101 1.97 8.41 -7.00
N ALA A 102 1.24 7.33 -6.71
CA ALA A 102 1.17 6.15 -7.57
C ALA A 102 0.65 6.48 -8.98
N VAL A 103 -0.40 7.31 -9.08
CA VAL A 103 -0.94 7.80 -10.35
C VAL A 103 0.11 8.63 -11.09
N HIS A 104 0.74 9.60 -10.42
CA HIS A 104 1.72 10.49 -11.02
C HIS A 104 2.90 9.73 -11.63
N PHE A 105 3.42 8.73 -10.91
CA PHE A 105 4.51 7.88 -11.38
C PHE A 105 4.05 6.72 -12.28
N GLN A 106 2.79 6.68 -12.71
CA GLN A 106 2.25 5.67 -13.64
C GLN A 106 2.43 4.23 -13.17
N VAL A 107 2.18 4.00 -11.87
CA VAL A 107 2.13 2.65 -11.30
C VAL A 107 0.98 1.87 -11.96
N ALA A 108 1.26 0.63 -12.35
CA ALA A 108 0.35 -0.26 -13.05
C ALA A 108 -0.70 -0.92 -12.14
N GLY A 109 -0.50 -0.92 -10.83
CA GLY A 109 -1.50 -1.42 -9.87
C GLY A 109 -1.12 -1.18 -8.41
N VAL A 110 -2.12 -1.10 -7.53
CA VAL A 110 -1.90 -0.77 -6.11
C VAL A 110 -2.65 -1.74 -5.18
N TYR A 111 -1.98 -2.21 -4.14
CA TYR A 111 -2.59 -2.93 -3.03
C TYR A 111 -2.43 -2.15 -1.72
N GLY A 112 -3.49 -2.15 -0.90
CA GLY A 112 -3.48 -1.61 0.46
C GLY A 112 -4.09 -2.58 1.49
N ASP A 113 -3.42 -2.89 2.60
CA ASP A 113 -4.11 -3.59 3.71
C ASP A 113 -5.31 -2.77 4.21
N VAL A 114 -5.09 -1.47 4.37
CA VAL A 114 -6.12 -0.47 4.57
C VAL A 114 -6.06 0.52 3.41
N MET A 115 -7.17 0.74 2.72
CA MET A 115 -7.28 1.74 1.66
C MET A 115 -8.36 2.76 1.99
N SER A 116 -8.15 4.04 1.67
CA SER A 116 -9.18 5.08 1.85
C SER A 116 -10.14 5.16 0.66
N GLN A 117 -11.37 5.61 0.88
CA GLN A 117 -12.33 5.90 -0.20
C GLN A 117 -11.77 6.93 -1.19
N GLY A 118 -10.98 7.90 -0.71
CA GLY A 118 -10.29 8.87 -1.56
C GLY A 118 -9.27 8.21 -2.51
N ALA A 119 -8.49 7.26 -2.01
CA ALA A 119 -7.58 6.47 -2.82
C ALA A 119 -8.31 5.62 -3.86
N VAL A 120 -9.36 4.89 -3.44
CA VAL A 120 -10.18 4.07 -4.35
C VAL A 120 -10.75 4.90 -5.49
N ARG A 121 -11.35 6.06 -5.18
CA ARG A 121 -11.92 6.96 -6.18
C ARG A 121 -10.86 7.38 -7.19
N LEU A 122 -9.70 7.84 -6.72
CA LEU A 122 -8.63 8.33 -7.58
C LEU A 122 -8.05 7.22 -8.48
N LEU A 123 -7.80 6.03 -7.94
CA LEU A 123 -7.28 4.90 -8.71
C LEU A 123 -8.30 4.42 -9.75
N ALA A 124 -9.60 4.37 -9.40
CA ALA A 124 -10.67 4.02 -10.31
C ALA A 124 -10.83 5.03 -11.45
N GLU A 125 -10.84 6.34 -11.15
CA GLU A 125 -10.92 7.40 -12.16
C GLU A 125 -9.76 7.36 -13.17
N ARG A 126 -8.59 6.86 -12.73
CA ARG A 126 -7.39 6.71 -13.58
C ARG A 126 -7.25 5.32 -14.19
N ASN A 127 -8.21 4.43 -13.99
CA ASN A 127 -8.20 3.04 -14.46
C ASN A 127 -6.96 2.26 -14.00
N ILE A 128 -6.44 2.55 -12.81
CA ILE A 128 -5.35 1.78 -12.21
C ILE A 128 -5.97 0.62 -11.42
N PRO A 129 -5.69 -0.65 -11.75
CA PRO A 129 -6.12 -1.80 -10.98
C PRO A 129 -5.71 -1.68 -9.51
N TYR A 130 -6.64 -1.98 -8.60
CA TYR A 130 -6.35 -1.96 -7.17
C TYR A 130 -7.00 -3.13 -6.43
N ARG A 131 -6.43 -3.43 -5.26
CA ARG A 131 -6.99 -4.38 -4.28
C ARG A 131 -6.78 -3.84 -2.87
N TYR A 132 -7.63 -4.25 -1.95
CA TYR A 132 -7.45 -3.94 -0.55
C TYR A 132 -7.98 -5.05 0.35
N ALA A 133 -7.43 -5.17 1.56
CA ALA A 133 -8.00 -6.06 2.58
C ALA A 133 -9.16 -5.38 3.34
N SER A 134 -9.06 -4.08 3.57
CA SER A 134 -10.08 -3.29 4.25
C SER A 134 -10.20 -1.88 3.68
N LEU A 135 -11.40 -1.31 3.78
CA LEU A 135 -11.74 0.02 3.26
C LEU A 135 -12.15 0.94 4.42
N THR A 136 -11.68 2.19 4.40
CA THR A 136 -12.01 3.22 5.38
C THR A 136 -12.43 4.51 4.66
N ASP A 137 -13.26 5.34 5.29
CA ASP A 137 -13.64 6.64 4.73
C ASP A 137 -12.41 7.53 4.52
N TYR A 138 -11.51 7.53 5.50
CA TYR A 138 -10.23 8.23 5.46
C TYR A 138 -9.19 7.55 6.37
N VAL A 139 -7.91 7.79 6.10
CA VAL A 139 -6.82 7.32 6.95
C VAL A 139 -6.80 8.16 8.23
N LYS A 140 -6.89 7.50 9.39
CA LYS A 140 -6.85 8.15 10.70
C LYS A 140 -5.41 8.44 11.13
N ASN A 141 -5.23 9.45 11.98
CA ASN A 141 -3.95 9.71 12.63
C ASN A 141 -3.59 8.57 13.63
N ARG A 142 -2.33 8.54 14.09
CA ARG A 142 -1.83 7.49 15.00
C ARG A 142 -2.61 7.41 16.32
N GLN A 143 -3.20 8.52 16.78
CA GLN A 143 -3.99 8.58 18.00
C GLN A 143 -5.44 8.13 17.80
N GLY A 144 -5.87 7.91 16.55
CA GLY A 144 -7.25 7.57 16.20
C GLY A 144 -8.26 8.71 16.40
N THR A 145 -7.79 9.93 16.70
CA THR A 145 -8.63 11.07 17.10
C THR A 145 -9.14 11.90 15.93
N GLY A 146 -8.61 11.68 14.73
CA GLY A 146 -8.94 12.47 13.55
C GLY A 146 -8.25 11.98 12.29
N MET A 147 -8.35 12.78 11.23
CA MET A 147 -7.70 12.48 9.94
C MET A 147 -6.18 12.55 10.07
N CYS A 148 -5.48 11.69 9.33
CA CYS A 148 -4.03 11.72 9.22
C CYS A 148 -3.58 13.05 8.58
N PRO A 149 -2.53 13.72 9.11
CA PRO A 149 -2.01 14.96 8.52
C PRO A 149 -1.60 14.83 7.04
N ILE A 150 -1.11 13.65 6.65
CA ILE A 150 -0.74 13.34 5.26
C ILE A 150 -1.99 13.24 4.36
N GLU A 151 -3.07 12.63 4.86
CA GLU A 151 -4.34 12.52 4.12
C GLU A 151 -4.98 13.90 3.95
N GLU A 152 -4.95 14.73 5.00
CA GLU A 152 -5.43 16.10 4.96
C GLU A 152 -4.61 16.97 4.00
N MET A 153 -3.27 16.83 4.01
CA MET A 153 -2.38 17.51 3.08
C MET A 153 -2.74 17.18 1.62
N ALA A 154 -2.90 15.89 1.30
CA ALA A 154 -3.30 15.48 -0.04
C ALA A 154 -4.66 16.01 -0.47
N SER A 155 -5.62 16.13 0.46
CA SER A 155 -6.94 16.72 0.16
C SER A 155 -6.90 18.22 -0.21
N ARG A 156 -5.81 18.91 0.14
CA ARG A 156 -5.62 20.35 -0.08
C ARG A 156 -4.64 20.67 -1.22
N SER A 157 -3.83 19.70 -1.64
CA SER A 157 -2.84 19.92 -2.70
C SER A 157 -3.50 19.99 -4.07
N GLU A 158 -3.13 20.99 -4.86
CA GLU A 158 -3.64 21.17 -6.22
C GLU A 158 -2.86 20.34 -7.25
N THR A 159 -1.58 20.06 -6.95
CA THR A 159 -0.66 19.30 -7.81
C THR A 159 0.10 18.24 -7.03
N VAL A 160 0.61 17.22 -7.71
CA VAL A 160 1.37 16.14 -7.05
C VAL A 160 2.78 16.61 -6.69
N GLU A 161 3.34 17.52 -7.46
CA GLU A 161 4.64 18.14 -7.21
C GLU A 161 4.62 18.97 -5.92
N GLU A 162 3.53 19.73 -5.70
CA GLU A 162 3.29 20.47 -4.46
C GLU A 162 3.16 19.50 -3.28
N LEU A 163 2.36 18.44 -3.42
CA LEU A 163 2.22 17.39 -2.39
C LEU A 163 3.58 16.78 -2.04
N ILE A 164 4.36 16.36 -3.04
CA ILE A 164 5.70 15.78 -2.85
C ILE A 164 6.62 16.75 -2.12
N SER A 165 6.64 18.03 -2.52
CA SER A 165 7.44 19.05 -1.85
C SER A 165 7.03 19.24 -0.39
N ASN A 166 5.73 19.32 -0.11
CA ASN A 166 5.21 19.48 1.25
C ASN A 166 5.49 18.24 2.12
N LEU A 167 5.41 17.03 1.54
CA LEU A 167 5.79 15.79 2.21
C LEU A 167 7.27 15.75 2.55
N GLN A 168 8.14 16.19 1.64
CA GLN A 168 9.59 16.27 1.91
C GLN A 168 9.88 17.18 3.11
N VAL A 169 9.23 18.35 3.19
CA VAL A 169 9.37 19.25 4.36
C VAL A 169 8.81 18.60 5.61
N PHE A 170 7.59 18.05 5.56
CA PHE A 170 6.93 17.40 6.69
C PHE A 170 7.73 16.23 7.27
N LEU A 171 8.43 15.48 6.41
CA LEU A 171 9.26 14.34 6.79
C LEU A 171 10.71 14.70 7.15
N GLY A 172 11.11 15.98 7.02
CA GLY A 172 12.48 16.43 7.25
C GLY A 172 13.48 15.85 6.23
N MET A 173 13.07 15.72 4.97
CA MET A 173 13.89 15.17 3.86
C MET A 173 14.55 16.26 3.01
N LYS A 174 14.27 17.54 3.30
CA LYS A 174 14.77 18.70 2.55
C LYS A 174 15.26 19.73 3.57
N ASP A 175 16.51 20.16 3.40
CA ASP A 175 17.14 21.23 4.20
C ASP A 175 16.68 22.63 3.76
#